data_AF-A0A1G2TWM4-F1
#
_entry.id   AF-A0A1G2TWM4-F1
#
_cell.length_a   1.000
_cell.length_b   1.000
_cell.length_c   1.000
_cell.angle_alpha   90.00
_cell.angle_beta   90.00
_cell.angle_gamma   90.00
#
_symmetry.space_group_name_H-M   'P 1'
#
loop_
_entity.id
_entity.type
_entity.pdbx_description
1 polymer ?
#
loop_
_entity_poly.entity_id
_entity_poly.type
_entity_poly.pdbx_seq_one_letter_code
_entity_poly.pdbx_strand_id
1 'polypeptide(L)' 'MTTKQNCYFKQNGIKYVDYKDVELLKKFLNPHARILSKKKTGVSTEYQKKLSMAVKRARFMALLPYLSR' A
#
# COMPACT_ATOMS: atom_id res chain seq x y z
N MET A 1 9.88 9.55 18.72
CA MET A 1 11.07 9.25 17.89
C MET A 1 10.62 8.70 16.53
N THR A 2 10.34 9.55 15.55
CA THR A 2 10.07 9.09 14.17
C THR A 2 11.39 9.01 13.44
N THR A 3 12.02 7.84 13.48
CA THR A 3 13.14 7.52 12.60
C THR A 3 12.73 7.84 11.16
N LYS A 4 13.65 8.43 10.38
CA LYS A 4 13.56 8.54 8.92
C LYS A 4 13.52 7.12 8.33
N GLN A 5 12.40 6.42 8.51
CA GLN A 5 12.10 5.18 7.81
C GLN A 5 12.01 5.56 6.34
N ASN A 6 13.00 5.10 5.59
CA ASN A 6 13.21 5.46 4.22
C ASN A 6 12.02 4.87 3.43
N CYS A 7 11.10 5.73 2.98
CA CYS A 7 9.83 5.30 2.40
C CYS A 7 10.07 4.54 1.10
N TYR A 8 9.58 3.29 0.99
CA TYR A 8 9.75 2.44 -0.21
C TYR A 8 9.48 3.18 -1.52
N PHE A 9 8.37 3.91 -1.62
CA PHE A 9 8.03 4.66 -2.84
C PHE A 9 9.01 5.79 -3.15
N LYS A 10 9.56 6.46 -2.13
CA LYS A 10 10.54 7.54 -2.33
C LYS A 10 11.90 6.99 -2.76
N GLN A 11 12.32 5.86 -2.19
CA GLN A 11 13.57 5.18 -2.58
C GLN A 11 13.53 4.70 -4.03
N ASN A 12 12.41 4.12 -4.44
CA ASN A 12 12.24 3.56 -5.78
C ASN A 12 11.81 4.61 -6.83
N GLY A 13 11.79 5.90 -6.49
CA GLY A 13 11.38 6.96 -7.42
C GLY A 13 9.92 6.88 -7.89
N ILE A 14 9.07 6.12 -7.19
CA ILE A 14 7.67 5.88 -7.55
C ILE A 14 6.84 7.11 -7.18
N LYS A 15 6.44 7.91 -8.18
CA LYS A 15 5.63 9.12 -7.98
C LYS A 15 4.13 8.83 -7.80
N TYR A 16 3.65 7.78 -8.47
CA TYR A 16 2.25 7.40 -8.53
C TYR A 16 2.07 5.93 -8.13
N VAL A 17 1.02 5.63 -7.37
CA VAL A 17 0.66 4.27 -6.95
C VAL A 17 -0.58 3.89 -7.73
N ASP A 18 -0.43 3.10 -8.79
CA ASP A 18 -1.57 2.64 -9.60
C ASP A 18 -2.34 1.55 -8.85
N TYR A 19 -3.67 1.55 -9.01
CA TYR A 19 -4.52 0.49 -8.50
C TYR A 19 -4.42 -0.80 -9.33
N LYS A 20 -3.91 -0.70 -10.57
CA LYS A 20 -3.69 -1.84 -11.47
C LYS A 20 -2.44 -2.65 -11.12
N ASP A 21 -1.50 -2.08 -10.37
CA ASP A 21 -0.25 -2.73 -9.97
C ASP A 21 -0.49 -3.68 -8.78
N VAL A 22 -1.25 -4.75 -9.01
CA VAL A 22 -1.70 -5.68 -7.95
C VAL A 22 -0.52 -6.28 -7.18
N GLU A 23 0.57 -6.59 -7.86
CA GLU A 23 1.79 -7.15 -7.24
C GLU A 23 2.43 -6.18 -6.23
N LEU A 24 2.46 -4.90 -6.58
CA LEU A 24 2.97 -3.85 -5.68
C LEU A 24 2.04 -3.70 -4.48
N LEU A 25 0.72 -3.64 -4.72
CA LEU A 25 -0.27 -3.47 -3.66
C LEU A 25 -0.29 -4.64 -2.68
N LYS A 26 -0.14 -5.88 -3.17
CA LYS A 26 -0.09 -7.10 -2.34
C LYS A 26 1.01 -7.05 -1.28
N LYS A 27 2.17 -6.43 -1.58
CA LYS A 27 3.27 -6.26 -0.60
C LYS A 27 2.88 -5.44 0.63
N PHE A 28 1.84 -4.61 0.52
CA PHE A 28 1.35 -3.77 1.61
C PHE A 28 0.06 -4.31 2.26
N LEU A 29 -0.34 -5.53 1.92
CA LEU A 29 -1.43 -6.24 2.58
C LEU A 29 -0.89 -7.29 3.54
N ASN A 30 -1.65 -7.61 4.58
CA ASN A 30 -1.41 -8.77 5.41
C ASN A 30 -2.00 -10.04 4.75
N PRO A 31 -1.73 -11.24 5.29
CA PRO A 31 -2.30 -12.48 4.76
C PRO A 31 -3.83 -12.48 4.66
N HIS A 32 -4.52 -11.78 5.57
CA HIS A 32 -5.98 -11.61 5.57
C HIS A 32 -6.47 -10.51 4.62
N ALA A 33 -5.64 -10.06 3.68
CA ALA A 33 -5.89 -8.99 2.71
C ALA A 33 -6.17 -7.59 3.31
N ARG A 34 -5.93 -7.35 4.60
CA ARG A 34 -6.05 -6.02 5.25
C ARG A 34 -4.82 -5.16 4.96
N ILE A 35 -5.03 -3.86 4.81
CA ILE A 35 -3.95 -2.89 4.58
C ILE A 35 -3.05 -2.82 5.82
N LEU A 36 -1.75 -3.00 5.64
CA LEU A 36 -0.78 -2.88 6.71
C LEU A 36 -0.66 -1.43 7.20
N SER A 37 -0.49 -1.26 8.52
CA SER A 37 -0.36 0.07 9.12
C SER A 37 0.96 0.73 8.74
N LYS A 38 0.97 2.07 8.72
CA LYS A 38 2.16 2.88 8.44
C LYS A 38 3.40 2.45 9.27
N LYS A 39 3.18 2.06 10.53
CA LYS A 39 4.26 1.61 11.44
C LYS A 39 4.95 0.34 10.93
N LYS A 40 4.19 -0.58 10.32
CA LYS A 40 4.73 -1.82 9.74
C LYS A 40 5.32 -1.60 8.35
N THR A 41 4.71 -0.74 7.55
CA THR A 41 5.10 -0.54 6.15
C THR A 41 6.22 0.49 5.95
N GLY A 42 6.51 1.34 6.94
CA GLY A 42 7.56 2.35 6.86
C GLY A 42 7.30 3.45 5.83
N VAL A 43 6.08 3.54 5.31
CA VAL A 43 5.72 4.49 4.23
C VAL A 43 5.50 5.89 4.80
N SER A 44 5.83 6.92 4.03
CA SER A 44 5.43 8.30 4.36
C SER A 44 3.91 8.45 4.41
N THR A 45 3.40 9.38 5.22
CA THR A 45 1.96 9.60 5.41
C THR A 45 1.24 9.90 4.09
N GLU A 46 1.87 10.68 3.21
CA GLU A 46 1.31 11.05 1.90
C GLU A 46 1.11 9.81 1.02
N TYR A 47 2.15 8.98 0.92
CA TYR A 47 2.11 7.75 0.14
C TYR A 47 1.18 6.70 0.77
N GLN A 48 1.06 6.65 2.10
CA GLN A 48 0.09 5.77 2.77
C GLN A 48 -1.35 6.13 2.37
N LYS A 49 -1.69 7.43 2.23
CA LYS A 49 -3.01 7.87 1.74
C LYS A 49 -3.23 7.44 0.28
N LYS A 50 -2.23 7.66 -0.59
CA LYS A 50 -2.28 7.24 -2.01
C LYS A 50 -2.45 5.73 -2.14
N LEU A 51 -1.64 4.96 -1.43
CA LEU A 51 -1.70 3.50 -1.36
C LEU A 51 -3.08 3.02 -0.90
N SER A 52 -3.62 3.61 0.16
CA SER A 52 -4.94 3.23 0.67
C SER A 52 -6.05 3.47 -0.35
N MET A 53 -5.97 4.56 -1.12
CA MET A 53 -6.91 4.86 -2.19
C MET A 53 -6.75 3.88 -3.36
N ALA A 54 -5.52 3.55 -3.75
CA ALA A 54 -5.23 2.57 -4.79
C ALA A 54 -5.76 1.18 -4.42
N VAL A 55 -5.52 0.70 -3.20
CA VAL A 55 -6.06 -0.58 -2.71
C VAL A 55 -7.60 -0.59 -2.72
N LYS A 56 -8.25 0.50 -2.28
CA LYS A 56 -9.72 0.59 -2.31
C LYS A 56 -10.27 0.51 -3.74
N ARG A 57 -9.63 1.18 -4.70
CA ARG A 57 -9.99 1.12 -6.13
C ARG A 57 -9.77 -0.28 -6.70
N ALA A 58 -8.64 -0.90 -6.41
CA ALA A 58 -8.32 -2.26 -6.85
C ALA A 58 -9.36 -3.28 -6.32
N ARG A 59 -9.81 -3.12 -5.07
CA ARG A 59 -10.87 -3.95 -4.50
C ARG A 59 -12.22 -3.77 -5.17
N PHE A 60 -12.58 -2.52 -5.48
CA PHE A 60 -13.81 -2.23 -6.22
C PHE A 60 -13.80 -2.85 -7.62
N MET A 61 -12.63 -2.88 -8.27
CA MET A 61 -12.42 -3.51 -9.58
C MET A 61 -12.19 -5.03 -9.52
N ALA A 62 -12.44 -5.67 -8.37
CA ALA A 62 -12.21 -7.10 -8.14
C ALA A 62 -10.76 -7.60 -8.38
N LEU A 63 -9.77 -6.70 -8.42
CA LEU A 63 -8.34 -7.05 -8.56
C LEU A 63 -7.72 -7.53 -7.24
N LEU A 64 -8.29 -7.11 -6.10
CA LEU A 64 -7.86 -7.49 -4.77
C LEU A 64 -9.05 -7.87 -3.89
N PRO A 65 -8.92 -8.89 -3.01
CA PRO A 65 -9.98 -9.24 -2.08
C PRO A 65 -10.09 -8.23 -0.93
N TYR A 66 -11.31 -8.10 -0.38
CA TYR A 66 -11.55 -7.36 0.86
C TYR A 66 -11.08 -8.12 2.10
N LEU A 67 -11.23 -9.44 2.06
CA LEU A 67 -10.87 -10.38 3.11
C LEU A 67 -10.32 -11.65 2.45
N SER A 68 -9.18 -12.12 2.92
CA SER A 68 -8.68 -13.47 2.59
C SER A 68 -8.86 -14.35 3.82
N ARG A 69 -9.31 -15.59 3.58
CA ARG A 69 -9.52 -16.61 4.61
C ARG A 69 -8.19 -17.14 5.11
#